data_AF-A0A0C6DX85-F1
#
_entry.id   AF-A0A0C6DX85-F1
#
_cell.length_a   1.000
_cell.length_b   1.000
_cell.length_c   1.000
_cell.angle_alpha   90.00
_cell.angle_beta   90.00
_cell.angle_gamma   90.00
#
_symmetry.space_group_name_H-M   'P 1'
#
loop_
_entity.id
_entity.type
_entity.pdbx_description
1 polymer ?
#
loop_
_entity_poly.entity_id
_entity_poly.type
_entity_poly.pdbx_seq_one_letter_code
_entity_poly.pdbx_strand_id
1 'polypeptide(L)'
;MNQEGTLGHAIKSARKKYPLTLEELGGKVGVSHAFLSRVENNKITPNDKLLVKIANVLDFNESQDFLNEFRILAGYYDNIDENTAIFNNLKSSGRLEINRFKKEKKIVDKPYYKLNYLFECENKVFYDIKTSELGEKLVTIELPSDILHDIYKMINLEIIKTIKINSKLLYSIEDPQVIEEYQKEVEKTRKEFTERLEKSLSTYDIDSVIREIYDDEYLI
;
A
#
# COMPACT_ATOMS: atom_id res chain seq x y z
N MET A 1 -18.04 -16.06 21.41
CA MET A 1 -17.10 -15.03 20.92
C MET A 1 -17.37 -14.82 19.45
N ASN A 2 -17.56 -13.57 19.03
CA ASN A 2 -17.69 -13.25 17.61
C ASN A 2 -16.31 -13.50 16.95
N GLN A 3 -16.24 -14.41 15.98
CA GLN A 3 -14.99 -14.81 15.31
C GLN A 3 -14.80 -14.09 13.96
N GLU A 4 -15.61 -13.07 13.70
CA GLU A 4 -15.52 -12.25 12.49
C GLU A 4 -14.13 -11.64 12.34
N GLY A 5 -13.60 -11.65 11.11
CA GLY A 5 -12.26 -11.16 10.80
C GLY A 5 -11.11 -12.14 11.09
N THR A 6 -11.38 -13.43 11.33
CA THR A 6 -10.35 -14.47 11.48
C THR A 6 -10.28 -15.40 10.28
N LEU A 7 -9.11 -15.98 10.01
CA LEU A 7 -8.89 -16.92 8.89
C LEU A 7 -9.88 -18.10 8.92
N GLY A 8 -10.05 -18.72 10.09
CA GLY A 8 -10.93 -19.87 10.24
C GLY A 8 -12.39 -19.52 9.98
N HIS A 9 -12.82 -18.33 10.42
CA HIS A 9 -14.16 -17.83 10.11
C HIS A 9 -14.33 -17.54 8.61
N ALA A 10 -13.36 -16.91 7.96
CA ALA A 10 -13.41 -16.62 6.52
C ALA A 10 -13.53 -17.90 5.69
N ILE A 11 -12.68 -18.91 5.96
CA ILE A 11 -12.74 -20.22 5.29
C ILE A 11 -14.09 -20.90 5.52
N LYS A 12 -14.59 -20.88 6.76
CA LYS A 12 -15.90 -21.47 7.10
C LYS A 12 -17.06 -20.77 6.40
N SER A 13 -17.03 -19.45 6.33
CA SER A 13 -18.04 -18.65 5.66
C SER A 13 -18.02 -18.88 4.15
N ALA A 14 -16.83 -18.93 3.53
CA ALA A 14 -16.65 -19.27 2.13
C ALA A 14 -17.18 -20.69 1.82
N ARG A 15 -16.83 -21.69 2.63
CA ARG A 15 -17.36 -23.06 2.50
C ARG A 15 -18.88 -23.11 2.63
N LYS A 16 -19.47 -22.36 3.56
CA LYS A 16 -20.92 -22.34 3.76
C LYS A 16 -21.70 -21.65 2.64
N LYS A 17 -21.07 -20.73 1.87
CA LYS A 17 -21.68 -20.15 0.67
C LYS A 17 -21.92 -21.21 -0.42
N TYR A 18 -21.08 -22.24 -0.47
CA TYR A 18 -21.18 -23.36 -1.41
C TYR A 18 -21.28 -24.65 -0.62
N PRO A 19 -22.45 -25.02 -0.08
CA PRO A 19 -22.70 -25.85 1.12
C PRO A 19 -21.99 -27.23 1.18
N LEU A 20 -20.66 -27.21 1.16
CA LEU A 20 -19.76 -28.35 1.23
C LEU A 20 -19.62 -28.72 2.70
N THR A 21 -19.66 -30.00 2.98
CA THR A 21 -19.26 -30.54 4.28
C THR A 21 -17.74 -30.39 4.48
N LEU A 22 -17.30 -30.50 5.73
CA LEU A 22 -15.87 -30.55 6.02
C LEU A 22 -15.18 -31.77 5.39
N GLU A 23 -15.92 -32.87 5.22
CA GLU A 23 -15.43 -34.10 4.60
C GLU A 23 -15.24 -33.91 3.08
N GLU A 24 -16.21 -33.30 2.40
CA GLU A 24 -16.10 -33.01 0.97
C GLU A 24 -14.99 -31.99 0.67
N LEU A 25 -14.91 -30.90 1.42
CA LEU A 25 -13.81 -29.92 1.26
C LEU A 25 -12.47 -30.60 1.54
N GLY A 26 -12.39 -31.38 2.64
CA GLY A 26 -11.18 -32.11 3.03
C GLY A 26 -10.70 -33.07 1.95
N GLY A 27 -11.61 -33.88 1.40
CA GLY A 27 -11.33 -34.78 0.29
C GLY A 27 -10.82 -34.06 -0.94
N LYS A 28 -11.43 -32.92 -1.31
CA LYS A 28 -11.00 -32.12 -2.46
C LYS A 28 -9.62 -31.48 -2.29
N VAL A 29 -9.27 -30.99 -1.10
CA VAL A 29 -7.96 -30.36 -0.85
C VAL A 29 -6.86 -31.34 -0.44
N GLY A 30 -7.23 -32.57 -0.09
CA GLY A 30 -6.32 -33.64 0.32
C GLY A 30 -5.93 -33.60 1.80
N VAL A 31 -6.85 -33.21 2.70
CA VAL A 31 -6.63 -33.21 4.16
C VAL A 31 -7.84 -33.82 4.89
N SER A 32 -7.67 -34.22 6.15
CA SER A 32 -8.77 -34.77 6.94
C SER A 32 -9.79 -33.70 7.35
N HIS A 33 -11.07 -34.08 7.49
CA HIS A 33 -12.12 -33.18 8.00
C HIS A 33 -11.76 -32.63 9.40
N ALA A 34 -11.08 -33.44 10.24
CA ALA A 34 -10.63 -33.05 11.57
C ALA A 34 -9.57 -31.93 11.51
N PHE A 35 -8.67 -31.98 10.52
CA PHE A 35 -7.70 -30.91 10.28
C PHE A 35 -8.41 -29.63 9.86
N LEU A 36 -9.32 -29.69 8.88
CA LEU A 36 -10.11 -28.51 8.46
C LEU A 36 -10.94 -27.92 9.60
N SER A 37 -11.52 -28.77 10.46
CA SER A 37 -12.23 -28.30 11.65
C SER A 37 -11.30 -27.48 12.56
N ARG A 38 -10.05 -27.92 12.78
CA ARG A 38 -9.07 -27.15 13.56
C ARG A 38 -8.71 -25.83 12.88
N VAL A 39 -8.61 -25.80 11.55
CA VAL A 39 -8.38 -24.57 10.78
C VAL A 39 -9.55 -23.59 10.94
N GLU A 40 -10.78 -24.04 10.69
CA GLU A 40 -11.99 -23.20 10.80
C GLU A 40 -12.23 -22.67 12.22
N ASN A 41 -11.69 -23.35 13.23
CA ASN A 41 -11.75 -22.92 14.63
C ASN A 41 -10.50 -22.15 15.09
N ASN A 42 -9.66 -21.67 14.16
CA ASN A 42 -8.44 -20.89 14.42
C ASN A 42 -7.43 -21.60 15.34
N LYS A 43 -7.38 -22.94 15.32
CA LYS A 43 -6.43 -23.74 16.10
C LYS A 43 -5.15 -24.07 15.33
N ILE A 44 -5.18 -23.97 14.01
CA ILE A 44 -4.04 -24.18 13.11
C ILE A 44 -4.16 -23.15 11.99
N THR A 45 -3.04 -22.50 11.67
CA THR A 45 -2.89 -21.71 10.43
C THR A 45 -2.34 -22.62 9.33
N PRO A 46 -3.06 -22.84 8.22
CA PRO A 46 -2.55 -23.57 7.05
C PRO A 46 -1.33 -22.87 6.43
N ASN A 47 -0.47 -23.62 5.75
CA ASN A 47 0.55 -23.02 4.90
C ASN A 47 -0.05 -22.45 3.59
N ASP A 48 0.69 -21.57 2.90
CA ASP A 48 0.22 -20.92 1.67
C ASP A 48 -0.23 -21.93 0.60
N LYS A 49 0.52 -23.03 0.41
CA LYS A 49 0.15 -24.09 -0.56
C LYS A 49 -1.22 -24.69 -0.27
N LEU A 50 -1.59 -24.87 0.99
CA LEU A 50 -2.89 -25.37 1.38
C LEU A 50 -3.97 -24.29 1.24
N LEU A 51 -3.66 -23.02 1.52
CA LEU A 51 -4.59 -21.91 1.26
C LEU A 51 -4.95 -21.80 -0.21
N VAL A 52 -3.98 -21.95 -1.12
CA VAL A 52 -4.22 -22.01 -2.57
C VAL A 52 -5.23 -23.11 -2.91
N LYS A 53 -5.04 -24.33 -2.39
CA LYS A 53 -5.98 -25.44 -2.64
C LYS A 53 -7.37 -25.16 -2.09
N ILE A 54 -7.46 -24.61 -0.86
CA ILE A 54 -8.73 -24.29 -0.23
C ILE A 54 -9.45 -23.21 -1.05
N ALA A 55 -8.76 -22.13 -1.40
CA ALA A 55 -9.32 -21.04 -2.20
C ALA A 55 -9.81 -21.55 -3.57
N ASN A 56 -9.00 -22.33 -4.30
CA ASN A 56 -9.40 -22.86 -5.62
C ASN A 56 -10.65 -23.75 -5.58
N VAL A 57 -10.91 -24.44 -4.46
CA VAL A 57 -12.13 -25.24 -4.29
C VAL A 57 -13.35 -24.37 -3.94
N LEU A 58 -13.12 -23.23 -3.29
CA LEU A 58 -14.16 -22.32 -2.78
C LEU A 58 -14.44 -21.11 -3.70
N ASP A 59 -13.53 -20.80 -4.62
CA ASP A 59 -13.58 -19.69 -5.56
C ASP A 59 -13.92 -20.18 -6.97
N PHE A 60 -15.21 -20.31 -7.27
CA PHE A 60 -15.68 -20.78 -8.58
C PHE A 60 -15.57 -19.73 -9.69
N ASN A 61 -15.39 -18.45 -9.34
CA ASN A 61 -15.29 -17.36 -10.30
C ASN A 61 -13.84 -16.99 -10.62
N GLU A 62 -12.87 -17.69 -10.01
CA GLU A 62 -11.43 -17.47 -10.16
C GLU A 62 -11.00 -16.01 -9.89
N SER A 63 -11.71 -15.28 -9.02
CA SER A 63 -11.42 -13.86 -8.75
C SER A 63 -10.16 -13.66 -7.90
N GLN A 64 -9.63 -14.74 -7.31
CA GLN A 64 -8.52 -14.73 -6.35
C GLN A 64 -8.82 -13.99 -5.04
N ASP A 65 -10.03 -13.45 -4.87
CA ASP A 65 -10.40 -12.68 -3.67
C ASP A 65 -10.33 -13.54 -2.40
N PHE A 66 -10.84 -14.77 -2.45
CA PHE A 66 -10.72 -15.67 -1.30
C PHE A 66 -9.27 -16.01 -0.97
N LEU A 67 -8.43 -16.23 -1.98
CA LEU A 67 -7.02 -16.54 -1.76
C LEU A 67 -6.30 -15.36 -1.09
N ASN A 68 -6.54 -14.14 -1.58
CA ASN A 68 -5.96 -12.94 -1.00
C ASN A 68 -6.48 -12.70 0.42
N GLU A 69 -7.78 -12.82 0.66
CA GLU A 69 -8.36 -12.73 2.01
C GLU A 69 -7.69 -13.73 2.96
N PHE A 70 -7.54 -14.99 2.54
CA PHE A 70 -6.92 -16.02 3.37
C PHE A 70 -5.44 -15.75 3.64
N ARG A 71 -4.69 -15.32 2.62
CA ARG A 71 -3.27 -14.94 2.77
C ARG A 71 -3.12 -13.78 3.76
N ILE A 72 -3.95 -12.76 3.65
CA ILE A 72 -3.98 -11.61 4.56
C ILE A 72 -4.22 -12.07 6.00
N LEU A 73 -5.25 -12.90 6.21
CA LEU A 73 -5.62 -13.38 7.54
C LEU A 73 -4.62 -14.40 8.13
N ALA A 74 -3.82 -15.04 7.27
CA ALA A 74 -2.75 -15.96 7.66
C ALA A 74 -1.38 -15.27 7.83
N GLY A 75 -1.23 -14.01 7.40
CA GLY A 75 0.03 -13.25 7.45
C GLY A 75 0.97 -13.48 6.25
N TYR A 76 0.48 -14.03 5.14
CA TYR A 76 1.25 -14.25 3.91
C TYR A 76 1.14 -13.06 2.93
N TYR A 77 1.54 -11.88 3.38
CA TYR A 77 1.37 -10.63 2.62
C TYR A 77 2.19 -10.55 1.34
N ASP A 78 3.36 -11.18 1.29
CA ASP A 78 4.23 -11.15 0.10
C ASP A 78 3.63 -11.92 -1.09
N ASN A 79 2.65 -12.78 -0.83
CA ASN A 79 2.00 -13.63 -1.82
C ASN A 79 0.64 -13.09 -2.29
N ILE A 80 0.21 -11.90 -1.86
CA ILE A 80 -1.07 -11.33 -2.29
C ILE A 80 -1.01 -10.86 -3.75
N ASP A 81 -2.05 -11.16 -4.52
CA ASP A 81 -2.22 -10.64 -5.89
C ASP A 81 -2.62 -9.17 -5.86
N GLU A 82 -1.83 -8.33 -6.53
CA GLU A 82 -2.00 -6.88 -6.54
C GLU A 82 -3.16 -6.41 -7.44
N ASN A 83 -3.66 -7.27 -8.34
CA ASN A 83 -4.73 -6.93 -9.29
C ASN A 83 -6.14 -7.26 -8.77
N THR A 84 -6.32 -7.29 -7.46
CA THR A 84 -7.59 -7.66 -6.82
C THR A 84 -8.26 -6.48 -6.15
N ALA A 85 -9.59 -6.53 -6.04
CA ALA A 85 -10.35 -5.52 -5.32
C ALA A 85 -9.93 -5.41 -3.85
N ILE A 86 -9.58 -6.54 -3.22
CA ILE A 86 -9.10 -6.57 -1.84
C ILE A 86 -7.78 -5.80 -1.70
N PHE A 87 -6.82 -6.00 -2.62
CA PHE A 87 -5.56 -5.28 -2.59
C PHE A 87 -5.77 -3.77 -2.77
N ASN A 88 -6.61 -3.38 -3.73
CA ASN A 88 -6.97 -1.98 -3.96
C ASN A 88 -7.65 -1.36 -2.75
N ASN A 89 -8.52 -2.10 -2.06
CA ASN A 89 -9.14 -1.67 -0.81
C ASN A 89 -8.12 -1.49 0.33
N LEU A 90 -7.10 -2.36 0.42
CA LEU A 90 -6.03 -2.20 1.40
C LEU A 90 -5.18 -0.95 1.11
N LYS A 91 -4.80 -0.75 -0.15
CA LYS A 91 -4.06 0.44 -0.60
C LYS A 91 -4.87 1.72 -0.30
N SER A 92 -6.14 1.76 -0.71
CA SER A 92 -7.03 2.89 -0.49
C SER A 92 -7.40 3.08 0.99
N SER A 93 -7.26 2.07 1.84
CA SER A 93 -7.45 2.21 3.29
C SER A 93 -6.29 2.90 4.00
N GLY A 94 -5.08 2.90 3.43
CA GLY A 94 -3.86 3.41 4.05
C GLY A 94 -3.21 2.44 5.04
N ARG A 95 -3.66 1.19 5.09
CA ARG A 95 -3.18 0.16 6.03
C ARG A 95 -2.16 -0.80 5.45
N LEU A 96 -1.77 -0.61 4.20
CA LEU A 96 -0.79 -1.45 3.53
C LEU A 96 0.59 -0.77 3.58
N GLU A 97 1.50 -1.33 4.37
CA GLU A 97 2.93 -1.00 4.35
C GLU A 97 3.58 -1.76 3.18
N ILE A 98 4.27 -1.03 2.30
CA ILE A 98 5.01 -1.59 1.17
C ILE A 98 6.45 -1.11 1.27
N ASN A 99 7.38 -2.02 1.50
CA ASN A 99 8.80 -1.70 1.52
C ASN A 99 9.36 -1.66 0.09
N ARG A 100 9.72 -0.47 -0.39
CA ARG A 100 10.26 -0.26 -1.74
C ARG A 100 11.58 -1.01 -2.00
N PHE A 101 12.36 -1.30 -0.97
CA PHE A 101 13.69 -1.91 -1.09
C PHE A 101 13.68 -3.42 -0.86
N LYS A 102 12.88 -3.87 0.11
CA LYS A 102 12.89 -5.28 0.56
C LYS A 102 11.82 -6.15 -0.12
N LYS A 103 10.95 -5.58 -0.96
CA LYS A 103 9.77 -6.27 -1.55
C LYS A 103 8.87 -6.93 -0.49
N GLU A 104 8.91 -6.41 0.73
CA GLU A 104 8.11 -6.89 1.87
C GLU A 104 6.82 -6.09 1.96
N LYS A 105 5.72 -6.77 2.28
CA LYS A 105 4.42 -6.14 2.54
C LYS A 105 3.94 -6.47 3.96
N LYS A 106 3.23 -5.51 4.58
CA LYS A 106 2.61 -5.72 5.90
C LYS A 106 1.32 -4.94 6.02
N ILE A 107 0.37 -5.46 6.80
CA ILE A 107 -0.81 -4.70 7.21
C ILE A 107 -0.58 -4.09 8.59
N VAL A 108 -0.95 -2.82 8.71
CA VAL A 108 -0.90 -2.07 9.97
C VAL A 108 -2.31 -1.82 10.51
N ASP A 109 -2.43 -1.73 11.83
CA ASP A 109 -3.74 -1.59 12.49
C ASP A 109 -4.40 -0.23 12.23
N LYS A 110 -3.57 0.81 12.01
CA LYS A 110 -4.01 2.18 11.74
C LYS A 110 -3.56 2.60 10.33
N PRO A 111 -4.27 3.51 9.67
CA PRO A 111 -3.99 3.87 8.28
C PRO A 111 -2.82 4.86 8.16
N TYR A 112 -1.64 4.49 8.67
CA TYR A 112 -0.46 5.37 8.78
C TYR A 112 0.00 5.96 7.45
N TYR A 113 -0.29 5.30 6.32
CA TYR A 113 0.13 5.76 4.99
C TYR A 113 -0.93 6.61 4.28
N LYS A 114 -2.03 6.96 4.96
CA LYS A 114 -2.91 8.04 4.53
C LYS A 114 -2.39 9.35 5.07
N LEU A 115 -2.08 10.28 4.18
CA LEU A 115 -1.62 11.60 4.57
C LEU A 115 -2.64 12.31 5.49
N ASN A 116 -3.92 12.25 5.13
CA ASN A 116 -5.04 12.72 5.97
C ASN A 116 -5.03 12.16 7.39
N TYR A 117 -4.62 10.91 7.59
CA TYR A 117 -4.61 10.30 8.93
C TYR A 117 -3.71 11.08 9.90
N LEU A 118 -2.58 11.61 9.44
CA LEU A 118 -1.69 12.42 10.28
C LEU A 118 -2.34 13.75 10.70
N PHE A 119 -3.14 14.34 9.82
CA PHE A 119 -3.79 15.64 10.04
C PHE A 119 -5.13 15.55 10.78
N GLU A 120 -5.83 14.42 10.65
CA GLU A 120 -7.15 14.18 11.22
C GLU A 120 -7.08 13.45 12.57
N CYS A 121 -5.89 13.03 13.01
CA CYS A 121 -5.76 12.34 14.30
C CYS A 121 -5.89 13.31 15.48
N GLU A 122 -6.51 12.85 16.57
CA GLU A 122 -6.61 13.60 17.83
C GLU A 122 -5.29 13.60 18.64
N ASN A 123 -4.24 12.99 18.09
CA ASN A 123 -2.96 12.84 18.78
C ASN A 123 -2.05 14.02 18.45
N LYS A 124 -1.12 14.30 19.37
CA LYS A 124 -0.04 15.27 19.14
C LYS A 124 0.86 14.81 18.00
N VAL A 125 1.17 15.72 17.09
CA VAL A 125 2.08 15.50 15.97
C VAL A 125 3.42 16.15 16.29
N PHE A 126 4.51 15.44 16.04
CA PHE A 126 5.87 15.92 16.26
C PHE A 126 6.64 15.95 14.94
N TYR A 127 7.50 16.94 14.77
CA TYR A 127 8.33 17.13 13.58
C TYR A 127 9.80 17.29 13.95
N ASP A 128 10.67 16.59 13.22
CA ASP A 128 12.12 16.65 13.39
C ASP A 128 12.71 17.65 12.39
N ILE A 129 13.36 18.70 12.91
CA ILE A 129 14.21 19.58 12.13
C ILE A 129 15.57 18.91 11.95
N LYS A 130 15.99 18.73 10.69
CA LYS A 130 17.22 18.04 10.33
C LYS A 130 18.10 18.89 9.41
N THR A 131 19.37 18.54 9.30
CA THR A 131 20.31 19.20 8.37
C THR A 131 20.03 18.86 6.90
N SER A 132 19.44 17.69 6.64
CA SER A 132 18.89 17.25 5.36
C SER A 132 17.92 16.08 5.60
N GLU A 133 17.30 15.49 4.57
CA GLU A 133 16.33 14.39 4.74
C GLU A 133 16.90 13.20 5.55
N LEU A 134 18.15 12.85 5.24
CA LEU A 134 18.93 11.77 5.88
C LEU A 134 19.96 12.29 6.89
N GLY A 135 20.04 13.61 7.06
CA GLY A 135 21.00 14.28 7.93
C GLY A 135 20.70 14.16 9.43
N GLU A 136 21.56 14.79 10.22
CA GLU A 136 21.44 14.76 11.68
C GLU A 136 20.20 15.52 12.16
N LYS A 137 19.53 14.95 13.17
CA LYS A 137 18.41 15.62 13.83
C LYS A 137 18.93 16.73 14.75
N LEU A 138 18.50 17.96 14.47
CA LEU A 138 18.82 19.14 15.28
C LEU A 138 17.87 19.28 16.47
N VAL A 139 16.56 19.19 16.23
CA VAL A 139 15.53 19.31 17.29
C VAL A 139 14.22 18.66 16.87
N THR A 140 13.44 18.20 17.84
CA THR A 140 12.05 17.75 17.65
C THR A 140 11.10 18.78 18.25
N ILE A 141 10.10 19.22 17.48
CA ILE A 141 9.06 20.14 17.95
C ILE A 141 7.68 19.46 17.95
N GLU A 142 6.83 19.81 18.90
CA GLU A 142 5.40 19.52 18.83
C GLU A 142 4.75 20.55 17.89
N LEU A 143 3.99 20.10 16.90
CA LEU A 143 3.32 20.99 15.95
C LEU A 143 2.03 21.54 16.56
N PRO A 144 1.88 22.87 16.67
CA PRO A 144 0.62 23.54 16.98
C PRO A 144 -0.48 23.22 15.96
N SER A 145 -1.74 23.24 16.38
CA SER A 145 -2.87 22.85 15.51
C SER A 145 -3.10 23.80 14.34
N ASP A 146 -2.85 25.09 14.53
CA ASP A 146 -2.93 26.12 13.49
C ASP A 146 -1.88 25.89 12.40
N ILE A 147 -0.63 25.61 12.79
CA ILE A 147 0.44 25.24 11.86
C ILE A 147 0.07 23.95 11.10
N LEU A 148 -0.45 22.94 11.80
CA LEU A 148 -0.87 21.68 11.20
C LEU A 148 -1.98 21.89 10.15
N HIS A 149 -2.93 22.79 10.44
CA HIS A 149 -4.00 23.16 9.52
C HIS A 149 -3.48 23.87 8.27
N ASP A 150 -2.54 24.82 8.42
CA ASP A 150 -1.93 25.53 7.30
C ASP A 150 -1.15 24.58 6.39
N ILE A 151 -0.37 23.66 6.97
CA ILE A 151 0.33 22.60 6.21
C ILE A 151 -0.68 21.75 5.42
N TYR A 152 -1.77 21.32 6.06
CA TYR A 152 -2.81 20.53 5.40
C TYR A 152 -3.42 21.28 4.20
N LYS A 153 -3.68 22.58 4.35
CA LYS A 153 -4.17 23.42 3.26
C LYS A 153 -3.18 23.53 2.11
N MET A 154 -1.90 23.75 2.40
CA MET A 154 -0.84 23.83 1.39
C MET A 154 -0.74 22.53 0.58
N ILE A 155 -0.73 21.39 1.27
CA ILE A 155 -0.70 20.05 0.65
C ILE A 155 -1.92 19.86 -0.26
N ASN A 156 -3.13 20.16 0.23
CA ASN A 156 -4.35 20.00 -0.56
C ASN A 156 -4.33 20.84 -1.84
N LEU A 157 -3.84 22.08 -1.77
CA LEU A 157 -3.72 22.94 -2.94
C LEU A 157 -2.77 22.34 -3.98
N GLU A 158 -1.61 21.82 -3.56
CA GLU A 158 -0.65 21.22 -4.49
C GLU A 158 -1.16 19.91 -5.09
N ILE A 159 -1.85 19.08 -4.30
CA ILE A 159 -2.50 17.85 -4.78
C ILE A 159 -3.57 18.19 -5.83
N ILE A 160 -4.47 19.14 -5.54
CA ILE A 160 -5.54 19.54 -6.48
C ILE A 160 -4.94 20.10 -7.78
N LYS A 161 -3.92 20.96 -7.67
CA LYS A 161 -3.20 21.51 -8.82
C LYS A 161 -2.59 20.41 -9.68
N THR A 162 -1.93 19.43 -9.05
CA THR A 162 -1.31 18.29 -9.73
C THR A 162 -2.36 17.42 -10.42
N ILE A 163 -3.45 17.06 -9.73
CA ILE A 163 -4.54 16.25 -10.27
C ILE A 163 -5.26 16.98 -11.41
N LYS A 164 -5.44 18.30 -11.31
CA LYS A 164 -6.07 19.10 -12.38
C LYS A 164 -5.28 19.01 -13.70
N ILE A 165 -3.96 18.97 -13.62
CA ILE A 165 -3.08 18.82 -14.78
C ILE A 165 -3.03 17.35 -15.23
N ASN A 166 -3.01 16.42 -14.27
CA ASN A 166 -2.80 14.99 -14.48
C ASN A 166 -3.99 14.17 -13.97
N SER A 167 -5.16 14.35 -14.59
CA SER A 167 -6.42 13.75 -14.09
C SER A 167 -6.42 12.23 -14.05
N LYS A 168 -5.59 11.57 -14.87
CA LYS A 168 -5.36 10.12 -14.83
C LYS A 168 -4.96 9.61 -13.44
N LEU A 169 -4.26 10.42 -12.64
CA LEU A 169 -3.82 10.06 -11.28
C LEU A 169 -4.98 9.65 -10.36
N LEU A 170 -6.22 10.07 -10.66
CA LEU A 170 -7.43 9.63 -9.94
C LEU A 170 -7.65 8.11 -10.01
N TYR A 171 -7.09 7.44 -11.01
CA TYR A 171 -7.21 5.99 -11.22
C TYR A 171 -5.96 5.21 -10.78
N SER A 172 -5.03 5.85 -10.07
CA SER A 172 -3.73 5.24 -9.68
C SER A 172 -3.83 4.12 -8.65
N ILE A 173 -5.00 3.92 -8.05
CA ILE A 173 -5.27 2.78 -7.17
C ILE A 173 -5.68 1.57 -8.01
N GLU A 174 -6.59 1.77 -8.97
CA GLU A 174 -7.15 0.75 -9.83
C GLU A 174 -6.17 0.30 -10.92
N ASP A 175 -5.36 1.23 -11.43
CA ASP A 175 -4.38 0.99 -12.49
C ASP A 175 -2.98 1.42 -12.03
N PRO A 176 -2.11 0.46 -11.68
CA PRO A 176 -0.72 0.74 -11.29
C PRO A 176 0.10 1.43 -12.39
N GLN A 177 -0.22 1.23 -13.67
CA GLN A 177 0.55 1.78 -14.80
C GLN A 177 0.48 3.30 -14.83
N VAL A 178 -0.60 3.89 -14.31
CA VAL A 178 -0.80 5.34 -14.22
C VAL A 178 0.37 6.04 -13.52
N ILE A 179 0.92 5.45 -12.45
CA ILE A 179 2.04 6.06 -11.73
C ILE A 179 3.33 5.97 -12.55
N GLU A 180 3.59 4.84 -13.20
CA GLU A 180 4.77 4.69 -14.06
C GLU A 180 4.73 5.63 -15.26
N GLU A 181 3.56 5.78 -15.89
CA GLU A 181 3.35 6.74 -16.98
C GLU A 181 3.63 8.17 -16.53
N TYR A 182 3.03 8.57 -15.39
CA TYR A 182 3.22 9.89 -14.83
C TYR A 182 4.70 10.18 -14.52
N GLN A 183 5.41 9.22 -13.92
CA GLN A 183 6.85 9.37 -13.62
C GLN A 183 7.68 9.54 -14.90
N LYS A 184 7.42 8.73 -15.94
CA LYS A 184 8.11 8.85 -17.24
C LYS A 184 7.88 10.21 -17.90
N GLU A 185 6.66 10.75 -17.81
CA GLU A 185 6.33 12.08 -18.35
C GLU A 185 7.06 13.20 -17.60
N VAL A 186 7.13 13.11 -16.27
CA VAL A 186 7.87 14.06 -15.42
C VAL A 186 9.37 14.00 -15.73
N GLU A 187 9.97 12.82 -15.80
CA GLU A 187 11.39 12.63 -16.13
C GLU A 187 11.74 13.21 -17.50
N LYS A 188 10.91 12.93 -18.51
CA LYS A 188 11.07 13.48 -19.86
C LYS A 188 11.05 15.01 -19.83
N THR A 189 10.08 15.60 -19.15
CA THR A 189 9.93 17.06 -19.04
C THR A 189 11.14 17.68 -18.34
N ARG A 190 11.62 17.06 -17.26
CA ARG A 190 12.82 17.48 -16.54
C ARG A 190 14.04 17.44 -17.43
N LYS A 191 14.25 16.34 -18.17
CA LYS A 191 15.36 16.20 -19.11
C LYS A 191 15.35 17.27 -20.19
N GLU A 192 14.19 17.53 -20.80
CA GLU A 192 14.04 18.58 -21.82
C GLU A 192 14.34 19.98 -21.27
N PHE A 193 13.96 20.26 -20.01
CA PHE A 193 14.28 21.52 -19.35
C PHE A 193 15.78 21.64 -19.06
N THR A 194 16.42 20.60 -18.52
CA THR A 194 17.87 20.54 -18.29
C THR A 194 18.65 20.78 -19.59
N GLU A 195 18.30 20.09 -20.67
CA GLU A 195 18.94 20.28 -21.99
C GLU A 195 18.81 21.72 -22.52
N ARG A 196 17.70 22.42 -22.21
CA ARG A 196 17.51 23.83 -22.59
C ARG A 196 18.32 24.78 -21.72
N LEU A 197 18.44 24.49 -20.42
CA LEU A 197 19.28 25.24 -19.50
C LEU A 197 20.76 25.11 -19.88
N GLU A 198 21.24 23.90 -20.19
CA GLU A 198 22.61 23.66 -20.67
C GLU A 198 22.97 24.45 -21.91
N LYS A 199 22.04 24.54 -22.88
CA LYS A 199 22.23 25.37 -24.08
C LYS A 199 22.32 26.86 -23.77
N SER A 200 21.69 27.31 -22.68
CA SER A 200 21.53 28.74 -22.35
C SER A 200 22.54 29.22 -21.30
N LEU A 201 23.06 28.34 -20.45
CA LEU A 201 23.91 28.63 -19.29
C LEU A 201 25.26 27.89 -19.38
N SER A 202 25.81 27.70 -20.58
CA SER A 202 26.98 26.86 -20.88
C SER A 202 28.27 27.11 -20.06
N THR A 203 28.30 28.16 -19.24
CA THR A 203 29.40 28.56 -18.35
C THR A 203 29.14 28.34 -16.86
N TYR A 204 27.94 27.90 -16.44
CA TYR A 204 27.57 27.70 -15.03
C TYR A 204 27.63 26.21 -14.63
N ASP A 205 27.83 25.95 -13.34
CA ASP A 205 27.64 24.61 -12.74
C ASP A 205 26.15 24.32 -12.63
N ILE A 206 25.60 23.77 -13.72
CA ILE A 206 24.17 23.52 -13.87
C ILE A 206 23.68 22.44 -12.91
N ASP A 207 24.55 21.50 -12.51
CA ASP A 207 24.19 20.45 -11.55
C ASP A 207 23.94 21.03 -10.15
N SER A 208 24.67 22.08 -9.76
CA SER A 208 24.41 22.81 -8.51
C SER A 208 23.09 23.56 -8.57
N VAL A 209 22.80 24.24 -9.68
CA VAL A 209 21.56 25.01 -9.87
C VAL A 209 20.34 24.09 -9.90
N ILE A 210 20.44 22.94 -10.56
CA ILE A 210 19.37 21.95 -10.61
C ILE A 210 19.09 21.38 -9.21
N ARG A 211 20.13 21.07 -8.43
CA ARG A 211 19.94 20.62 -7.04
C ARG A 211 19.21 21.64 -6.19
N GLU A 212 19.55 22.92 -6.33
CA GLU A 212 18.90 24.01 -5.58
C GLU A 212 17.45 24.25 -6.02
N ILE A 213 17.13 24.10 -7.31
CA ILE A 213 15.77 24.28 -7.84
C ILE A 213 14.84 23.12 -7.45
N TYR A 214 15.34 21.89 -7.48
CA TYR A 214 14.53 20.70 -7.26
C TYR A 214 14.60 20.17 -5.83
N ASP A 215 15.43 20.75 -4.96
CA ASP A 215 15.69 20.29 -3.59
C ASP A 215 16.04 18.78 -3.55
N ASP A 216 16.67 18.30 -4.62
CA ASP A 216 16.89 16.88 -4.90
C ASP A 216 18.30 16.46 -4.45
N GLU A 217 18.41 15.92 -3.25
CA GLU A 217 19.61 15.17 -2.82
C GLU A 217 19.70 13.77 -3.48
N TYR A 218 18.71 13.36 -4.27
CA TYR A 218 18.61 12.00 -4.88
C TYR A 218 19.43 11.79 -6.17
N LEU A 219 20.39 12.66 -6.47
CA LEU A 219 21.32 12.51 -7.61
C LEU A 219 22.58 11.68 -7.30
N ILE A 220 22.46 10.66 -6.43
CA ILE A 220 23.53 9.67 -6.15
C ILE A 220 23.00 8.25 -6.33
#